data_AF-A0A5P9HHX1-F1
#
_entry.id   AF-A0A5P9HHX1-F1
#
_cell.length_a   1.000
_cell.length_b   1.000
_cell.length_c   1.000
_cell.angle_alpha   90.00
_cell.angle_beta   90.00
_cell.angle_gamma   90.00
#
_symmetry.space_group_name_H-M   'P 1'
#
loop_
_entity.id
_entity.type
_entity.pdbx_description
1 polymer ?
#
loop_
_entity_poly.entity_id
_entity_poly.type
_entity_poly.pdbx_seq_one_letter_code
_entity_poly.pdbx_strand_id
1 'polypeptide(L)'
;MTMKTATLTDAQWADIMQLVGRGESDLAEYVPHHAGKDGYAPDEINDLERLLKDEASAELSKQLADDTDASNEAPATRTYTAFCQESNGTGTIWISSIEVDAQEDRDKELAKAEEQAKYECACDWGRLTDPDDEASPLDISGIVCMGLADGDVNIAMWDDTHLE
;
A
#
# COMPACT_ATOMS: atom_id res chain seq x y z
N MET A 1 1.17 -3.78 1.58
CA MET A 1 0.07 -3.63 2.56
C MET A 1 0.63 -3.92 3.95
N THR A 2 1.06 -2.91 4.68
CA THR A 2 1.52 -3.07 6.06
C THR A 2 0.28 -3.14 6.94
N MET A 3 -0.01 -4.31 7.53
CA MET A 3 -1.06 -4.41 8.54
C MET A 3 -0.68 -3.50 9.72
N LYS A 4 -1.41 -2.39 9.90
CA LYS A 4 -1.24 -1.51 11.05
C LYS A 4 -2.07 -2.05 12.22
N THR A 5 -1.39 -2.36 13.32
CA THR A 5 -2.01 -2.83 14.56
C THR A 5 -2.40 -1.62 15.40
N ALA A 6 -3.69 -1.29 15.45
CA ALA A 6 -4.19 -0.30 16.41
C ALA A 6 -4.12 -0.90 17.82
N THR A 7 -3.54 -0.17 18.77
CA THR A 7 -3.46 -0.61 20.17
C THR A 7 -4.73 -0.14 20.87
N LEU A 8 -5.68 -1.06 21.07
CA LEU A 8 -6.93 -0.77 21.77
C LEU A 8 -6.70 -0.78 23.29
N THR A 9 -7.33 0.15 24.00
CA THR A 9 -7.37 0.12 25.47
C THR A 9 -8.21 -1.06 25.97
N ASP A 10 -8.01 -1.47 27.23
CA ASP A 10 -8.76 -2.58 27.82
C ASP A 10 -10.28 -2.38 27.78
N ALA A 11 -10.75 -1.12 27.87
CA ALA A 11 -12.16 -0.77 27.75
C ALA A 11 -12.68 -0.97 26.32
N GLN A 12 -11.91 -0.55 25.31
CA GLN A 12 -12.27 -0.76 23.90
C GLN A 12 -12.24 -2.25 23.53
N TRP A 13 -11.30 -3.01 24.09
CA TRP A 13 -11.29 -4.47 23.94
C TRP A 13 -12.50 -5.13 24.57
N ALA A 14 -12.93 -4.67 25.76
CA ALA A 14 -14.12 -5.19 26.41
C ALA A 14 -15.38 -4.93 25.57
N ASP A 15 -15.52 -3.74 24.99
CA ASP A 15 -16.66 -3.39 24.12
C ASP A 15 -16.67 -4.23 22.83
N ILE A 16 -15.51 -4.42 22.19
CA ILE A 16 -15.40 -5.26 20.99
C ILE A 16 -15.75 -6.71 21.30
N MET A 17 -15.24 -7.26 22.41
CA MET A 17 -15.55 -8.63 22.83
C MET A 17 -17.03 -8.81 23.19
N GLN A 18 -17.67 -7.77 23.74
CA GLN A 18 -19.10 -7.78 24.01
C GLN A 18 -19.93 -7.77 22.71
N LEU A 19 -19.50 -7.01 21.70
CA LEU A 19 -20.13 -7.00 20.37
C LEU A 19 -19.98 -8.35 19.66
N VAL A 20 -18.80 -8.97 19.70
CA VAL A 20 -18.57 -10.29 19.10
C VAL A 20 -19.42 -11.36 19.79
N GLY A 21 -19.45 -11.37 21.12
CA GLY A 21 -20.26 -12.33 21.87
C GLY A 21 -21.77 -12.18 21.60
N ARG A 22 -22.25 -10.95 21.40
CA ARG A 22 -23.65 -10.71 21.02
C ARG A 22 -23.93 -11.14 19.58
N GLY A 23 -23.04 -10.83 18.63
CA GLY A 23 -23.18 -11.29 17.25
C GLY A 23 -23.22 -12.81 17.11
N GLU A 24 -22.44 -13.53 17.91
CA GLU A 24 -22.50 -15.00 17.95
C GLU A 24 -23.79 -15.53 18.58
N SER A 25 -24.31 -14.87 19.63
CA SER A 25 -25.59 -15.21 20.24
C SER A 25 -26.75 -14.94 19.29
N ASP A 26 -26.76 -13.77 18.64
CA ASP A 26 -27.76 -13.38 17.67
C ASP A 26 -27.75 -14.34 16.48
N LEU A 27 -26.58 -14.68 15.93
CA LEU A 27 -26.46 -15.67 14.84
C LEU A 27 -26.95 -17.06 15.27
N ALA A 28 -26.62 -17.48 16.50
CA ALA A 28 -27.06 -18.76 17.06
C ALA A 28 -28.56 -18.81 17.34
N GLU A 29 -29.20 -17.68 17.60
CA GLU A 29 -30.65 -17.55 17.77
C GLU A 29 -31.39 -17.36 16.44
N TYR A 30 -30.78 -16.67 15.46
CA TYR A 30 -31.34 -16.42 14.14
C TYR A 30 -31.39 -17.68 13.27
N VAL A 31 -30.33 -18.49 13.28
CA VAL A 31 -30.17 -19.67 12.40
C VAL A 31 -31.24 -20.75 12.64
N PRO A 32 -31.70 -21.04 13.88
CA PRO A 32 -32.76 -22.03 14.13
C PRO A 32 -34.20 -21.49 14.07
N HIS A 33 -34.41 -20.17 14.20
CA HIS A 33 -35.75 -19.62 14.50
C HIS A 33 -36.41 -18.76 13.40
N HIS A 34 -35.75 -18.52 12.27
CA HIS A 34 -36.32 -17.79 11.12
C HIS A 34 -37.29 -18.60 10.25
N ALA A 35 -38.22 -19.29 10.88
CA ALA A 35 -39.46 -19.73 10.23
C ALA A 35 -40.69 -18.89 10.63
N GLY A 36 -40.59 -17.86 11.50
CA GLY A 36 -41.81 -17.10 11.80
C GLY A 36 -41.85 -15.95 12.82
N LYS A 37 -40.76 -15.25 13.15
CA LYS A 37 -40.87 -14.01 13.96
C LYS A 37 -40.01 -12.90 13.38
N ASP A 38 -40.66 -11.86 12.89
CA ASP A 38 -40.07 -10.78 12.09
C ASP A 38 -40.03 -9.47 12.90
N GLY A 39 -39.35 -9.46 14.04
CA GLY A 39 -39.25 -8.23 14.83
C GLY A 39 -38.25 -8.30 15.99
N TYR A 40 -37.39 -7.28 16.04
CA TYR A 40 -36.51 -6.99 17.17
C TYR A 40 -37.34 -6.65 18.41
N ALA A 41 -36.96 -7.17 19.56
CA ALA A 41 -37.57 -6.83 20.83
C ALA A 41 -37.30 -5.37 21.22
N PRO A 42 -38.18 -4.72 22.01
CA PRO A 42 -38.03 -3.30 22.38
C PRO A 42 -36.70 -2.98 23.09
N ASP A 43 -36.18 -3.93 23.85
CA ASP A 43 -34.90 -3.78 24.55
C ASP A 43 -33.70 -3.84 23.58
N GLU A 44 -33.81 -4.61 22.49
CA GLU A 44 -32.81 -4.65 21.43
C GLU A 44 -32.78 -3.33 20.64
N ILE A 45 -33.94 -2.72 20.42
CA ILE A 45 -34.05 -1.42 19.77
C ILE A 45 -33.43 -0.32 20.65
N ASN A 46 -33.62 -0.37 21.97
CA ASN A 46 -33.01 0.59 22.89
C ASN A 46 -31.48 0.46 22.94
N ASP A 47 -30.94 -0.77 22.88
CA ASP A 47 -29.50 -0.99 22.80
C ASP A 47 -28.91 -0.52 21.46
N LEU A 48 -29.63 -0.74 20.35
CA LEU A 48 -29.24 -0.24 19.03
C LEU A 48 -29.28 1.29 18.99
N GLU A 49 -30.28 1.93 19.59
CA GLU A 49 -30.31 3.39 19.74
C GLU A 49 -29.18 3.91 20.62
N ARG A 50 -28.79 3.16 21.67
CA ARG A 50 -27.63 3.51 22.50
C ARG A 50 -26.35 3.46 21.68
N LEU A 51 -26.13 2.40 20.91
CA LEU A 51 -24.95 2.27 20.03
C LEU A 51 -24.92 3.31 18.89
N LEU A 52 -26.09 3.67 18.34
CA LEU A 52 -26.20 4.74 17.34
C LEU A 52 -25.90 6.13 17.92
N LYS A 53 -26.20 6.32 19.21
CA LYS A 53 -25.97 7.58 19.94
C LYS A 53 -24.63 7.61 20.69
N ASP A 54 -23.96 6.47 20.86
CA ASP A 54 -22.76 6.35 21.69
C ASP A 54 -21.58 7.08 21.03
N GLU A 55 -21.10 8.09 21.77
CA GLU A 55 -19.93 8.92 21.47
C GLU A 55 -18.68 8.10 21.15
N ALA A 56 -18.58 6.83 21.55
CA ALA A 56 -17.43 5.98 21.23
C ALA A 56 -17.23 5.76 19.72
N SER A 57 -18.31 5.61 18.95
CA SER A 57 -18.24 5.46 17.48
C SER A 57 -17.93 6.79 16.78
N ALA A 58 -18.46 7.89 17.31
CA ALA A 58 -18.16 9.24 16.86
C ALA A 58 -16.73 9.66 17.23
N GLU A 59 -16.23 9.26 18.40
CA GLU A 59 -14.87 9.54 18.89
C GLU A 59 -13.84 8.67 18.17
N LEU A 60 -14.17 7.41 17.83
CA LEU A 60 -13.36 6.60 16.90
C LEU A 60 -13.35 7.21 15.50
N SER A 61 -14.50 7.62 14.97
CA SER A 61 -14.57 8.31 13.67
C SER A 61 -13.80 9.63 13.68
N LYS A 62 -13.84 10.34 14.81
CA LYS A 62 -13.11 11.58 15.03
C LYS A 62 -11.62 11.34 15.21
N GLN A 63 -11.17 10.30 15.92
CA GLN A 63 -9.75 9.93 16.00
C GLN A 63 -9.22 9.48 14.63
N LEU A 64 -10.01 8.74 13.86
CA LEU A 64 -9.70 8.42 12.45
C LEU A 64 -9.61 9.68 11.58
N ALA A 65 -10.43 10.70 11.83
CA ALA A 65 -10.42 11.96 11.09
C ALA A 65 -9.31 12.94 11.55
N ASP A 66 -9.07 13.09 12.86
CA ASP A 66 -8.06 13.98 13.44
C ASP A 66 -6.63 13.45 13.21
N ASP A 67 -6.39 12.12 13.19
CA ASP A 67 -5.10 11.55 12.74
C ASP A 67 -4.90 11.64 11.21
N THR A 68 -5.97 11.91 10.45
CA THR A 68 -5.85 12.24 9.02
C THR A 68 -5.40 13.69 8.83
N ASP A 69 -5.48 14.56 9.84
CA ASP A 69 -5.02 15.96 9.75
C ASP A 69 -3.65 16.20 10.43
N ALA A 70 -3.23 15.33 11.36
CA ALA A 70 -1.95 15.49 12.08
C ALA A 70 -0.74 14.79 11.44
N SER A 71 -0.90 14.03 10.36
CA SER A 71 0.22 13.37 9.64
C SER A 71 0.00 13.10 8.15
N ASN A 72 -0.99 13.73 7.50
CA ASN A 72 -1.25 13.52 6.07
C ASN A 72 -0.62 14.61 5.19
N GLU A 73 0.66 14.89 5.38
CA GLU A 73 1.48 15.03 4.19
C GLU A 73 1.66 13.59 3.70
N ALA A 74 0.87 13.19 2.69
CA ALA A 74 1.20 12.02 1.90
C ALA A 74 2.70 12.12 1.58
N PRO A 75 3.48 11.04 1.78
CA PRO A 75 4.93 11.12 1.67
C PRO A 75 5.25 11.76 0.32
N ALA A 76 5.93 12.92 0.34
CA ALA A 76 6.14 13.72 -0.86
C ALA A 76 6.83 12.88 -1.95
N THR A 77 7.68 11.95 -1.52
CA THR A 77 8.37 10.98 -2.36
C THR A 77 8.13 9.55 -1.89
N ARG A 78 8.17 8.60 -2.83
CA ARG A 78 8.16 7.17 -2.59
C ARG A 78 9.39 6.53 -3.22
N THR A 79 10.04 5.66 -2.47
CA THR A 79 11.22 4.92 -2.90
C THR A 79 10.81 3.62 -3.57
N TYR A 80 11.48 3.27 -4.66
CA TYR A 80 11.32 2.02 -5.37
C TYR A 80 12.70 1.41 -5.66
N THR A 81 12.83 0.09 -5.54
CA THR A 81 13.97 -0.63 -6.11
C THR A 81 13.65 -1.02 -7.54
N ALA A 82 14.42 -0.49 -8.50
CA ALA A 82 14.24 -0.76 -9.92
C ALA A 82 15.20 -1.84 -10.42
N PHE A 83 14.73 -2.60 -11.41
CA PHE A 83 15.50 -3.64 -12.09
C PHE A 83 15.51 -3.32 -13.58
N CYS A 84 16.67 -2.96 -14.13
CA CYS A 84 16.80 -2.57 -15.54
C CYS A 84 17.84 -3.44 -16.27
N GLN A 85 17.63 -3.67 -17.55
CA GLN A 85 18.52 -4.43 -18.41
C GLN A 85 18.55 -3.81 -19.82
N GLU A 86 19.59 -4.07 -20.59
CA GLU A 86 19.59 -3.76 -22.02
C GLU A 86 18.50 -4.56 -22.78
N SER A 87 17.90 -3.93 -23.78
CA SER A 87 16.80 -4.48 -24.59
C SER A 87 17.19 -5.69 -25.44
N ASN A 88 18.48 -5.94 -25.62
CA ASN A 88 19.02 -7.14 -26.25
C ASN A 88 18.99 -8.37 -25.30
N GLY A 89 18.53 -8.21 -24.05
CA GLY A 89 18.53 -9.26 -23.02
C GLY A 89 19.93 -9.74 -22.64
N THR A 90 20.98 -9.07 -23.13
CA THR A 90 22.36 -9.49 -23.04
C THR A 90 23.11 -8.46 -22.21
N GLY A 91 23.43 -8.78 -20.96
CA GLY A 91 24.18 -7.88 -20.09
C GLY A 91 23.78 -7.97 -18.63
N THR A 92 24.51 -7.23 -17.80
CA THR A 92 24.29 -7.13 -16.35
C THR A 92 22.97 -6.43 -16.06
N ILE A 93 22.21 -6.97 -15.11
CA ILE A 93 20.99 -6.32 -14.62
C ILE A 93 21.40 -5.22 -13.63
N TRP A 94 20.97 -4.00 -13.93
CA TRP A 94 21.12 -2.85 -13.06
C TRP A 94 20.03 -2.87 -12.00
N ILE A 95 20.43 -2.80 -10.73
CA ILE A 95 19.53 -2.82 -9.58
C ILE A 95 19.91 -1.65 -8.68
N SER A 96 18.99 -0.71 -8.51
CA SER A 96 19.20 0.44 -7.62
C SER A 96 17.89 0.97 -7.08
N SER A 97 17.97 1.70 -5.97
CA SER A 97 16.85 2.45 -5.41
C SER A 97 16.70 3.78 -6.14
N ILE A 98 15.45 4.14 -6.45
CA ILE A 98 15.05 5.39 -7.05
C ILE A 98 13.96 6.04 -6.19
N GLU A 99 13.87 7.36 -6.23
CA GLU A 99 12.84 8.13 -5.54
C GLU A 99 11.98 8.89 -6.55
N VAL A 100 10.66 8.78 -6.41
CA VAL A 100 9.71 9.52 -7.25
C VAL A 100 8.68 10.23 -6.40
N ASP A 101 8.15 11.35 -6.89
CA ASP A 101 7.05 12.03 -6.22
C ASP A 101 5.83 11.11 -6.12
N ALA A 102 5.26 11.00 -4.92
CA ALA A 102 4.07 10.20 -4.73
C ALA A 102 2.89 10.86 -5.46
N GLN A 103 2.11 10.06 -6.18
CA GLN A 103 0.91 10.51 -6.87
C GLN A 103 -0.32 9.77 -6.36
N GLU A 104 -1.47 10.45 -6.41
CA GLU A 104 -2.77 9.80 -6.12
C GLU A 104 -3.05 8.66 -7.12
N ASP A 105 -2.63 8.84 -8.37
CA ASP A 105 -2.75 7.84 -9.43
C ASP A 105 -1.52 6.93 -9.46
N ARG A 106 -1.70 5.69 -8.99
CA ARG A 106 -0.62 4.70 -8.88
C ARG A 106 -0.04 4.31 -10.24
N ASP A 107 -0.83 4.26 -11.30
CA ASP A 107 -0.33 3.87 -12.62
C ASP A 107 0.57 4.97 -13.20
N LYS A 108 0.23 6.25 -12.97
CA LYS A 108 1.09 7.38 -13.32
C LYS A 108 2.36 7.44 -12.48
N GLU A 109 2.28 7.09 -11.20
CA GLU A 109 3.44 6.99 -10.32
C GLU A 109 4.42 5.92 -10.81
N LEU A 110 3.92 4.71 -11.11
CA LEU A 110 4.73 3.61 -11.61
C LEU A 110 5.35 3.91 -12.97
N ALA A 111 4.61 4.57 -13.88
CA ALA A 111 5.15 5.00 -15.17
C ALA A 111 6.31 6.00 -15.00
N LYS A 112 6.21 6.95 -14.05
CA LYS A 112 7.31 7.87 -13.75
C LYS A 112 8.50 7.15 -13.10
N ALA A 113 8.25 6.20 -12.20
CA ALA A 113 9.30 5.38 -11.61
C ALA A 113 10.03 4.55 -12.68
N GLU A 114 9.31 4.01 -13.66
CA GLU A 114 9.90 3.29 -14.79
C GLU A 114 10.79 4.20 -15.65
N GLU A 115 10.33 5.41 -15.95
CA GLU A 115 11.09 6.40 -16.72
C GLU A 115 12.35 6.87 -15.95
N GLN A 116 12.21 7.17 -14.66
CA GLN A 116 13.31 7.57 -13.80
C GLN A 116 14.36 6.45 -13.68
N ALA A 117 13.94 5.20 -13.51
CA ALA A 117 14.83 4.04 -13.47
C ALA A 117 15.67 3.91 -14.74
N LYS A 118 15.05 4.09 -15.91
CA LYS A 118 15.77 4.04 -17.19
C LYS A 118 16.80 5.17 -17.31
N TYR A 119 16.46 6.37 -16.84
CA TYR A 119 17.36 7.52 -16.88
C TYR A 119 18.57 7.31 -15.96
N GLU A 120 18.36 6.86 -14.72
CA GLU A 120 19.45 6.59 -13.79
C GLU A 120 20.33 5.42 -14.25
N CYS A 121 19.72 4.36 -14.80
CA CYS A 121 20.45 3.26 -15.44
C CYS A 121 21.32 3.76 -16.61
N ALA A 122 20.79 4.60 -17.50
CA ALA A 122 21.57 5.20 -18.58
C ALA A 122 22.72 6.06 -18.05
N CYS A 123 22.49 6.82 -16.97
CA CYS A 123 23.49 7.65 -16.33
C CYS A 123 24.64 6.81 -15.77
N ASP A 124 24.32 5.74 -15.03
CA ASP A 124 25.30 4.84 -14.42
C ASP A 124 26.11 4.07 -15.49
N TRP A 125 25.47 3.71 -16.60
CA TRP A 125 26.15 3.09 -17.75
C TRP A 125 26.90 4.10 -18.64
N GLY A 126 26.79 5.41 -18.38
CA GLY A 126 27.40 6.45 -19.21
C GLY A 126 26.86 6.46 -20.65
N ARG A 127 25.59 6.10 -20.82
CA ARG A 127 24.97 5.91 -22.13
C ARG A 127 24.45 7.23 -22.67
N LEU A 128 25.25 7.89 -23.50
CA LEU A 128 24.91 9.13 -24.18
C LEU A 128 24.34 8.86 -25.58
N THR A 129 23.48 9.75 -26.06
CA THR A 129 22.94 9.69 -27.43
C THR A 129 24.04 9.90 -28.48
N ASP A 130 25.06 10.69 -28.13
CA ASP A 130 26.32 10.81 -28.86
C ASP A 130 27.46 10.50 -27.89
N PRO A 131 28.19 9.38 -28.06
CA PRO A 131 29.26 8.97 -27.15
C PRO A 131 30.51 9.85 -27.24
N ASP A 132 30.66 10.68 -28.27
CA ASP A 132 31.80 11.59 -28.43
C ASP A 132 31.51 13.00 -27.87
N ASP A 133 30.29 13.25 -27.37
CA ASP A 133 29.85 14.52 -26.79
C ASP A 133 29.26 14.33 -25.38
N GLU A 134 30.06 14.64 -24.37
CA GLU A 134 29.68 14.58 -22.94
C GLU A 134 28.50 15.50 -22.56
N ALA A 135 28.13 16.47 -23.42
CA ALA A 135 26.95 17.31 -23.21
C ALA A 135 25.67 16.72 -23.83
N SER A 136 25.78 15.59 -24.55
CA SER A 136 24.63 14.98 -25.19
C SER A 136 23.66 14.35 -24.18
N PRO A 137 22.36 14.29 -24.49
CA PRO A 137 21.37 13.68 -23.61
C PRO A 137 21.64 12.18 -23.39
N LEU A 138 21.21 11.65 -22.25
CA LEU A 138 21.24 10.21 -22.00
C LEU A 138 20.34 9.45 -22.98
N ASP A 139 20.86 8.34 -23.52
CA ASP A 139 20.11 7.42 -24.37
C ASP A 139 19.47 6.31 -23.53
N ILE A 140 18.15 6.42 -23.32
CA ILE A 140 17.34 5.43 -22.61
C ILE A 140 16.67 4.42 -23.56
N SER A 141 16.82 4.57 -24.88
CA SER A 141 16.02 3.81 -25.87
C SER A 141 16.34 2.31 -25.89
N GLY A 142 17.55 1.95 -25.47
CA GLY A 142 18.00 0.56 -25.35
C GLY A 142 17.77 -0.06 -23.98
N ILE A 143 17.07 0.60 -23.05
CA ILE A 143 16.94 0.15 -21.65
C ILE A 143 15.51 -0.30 -21.37
N VAL A 144 15.37 -1.51 -20.85
CA VAL A 144 14.12 -2.10 -20.41
C VAL A 144 14.09 -2.14 -18.90
N CYS A 145 13.05 -1.58 -18.29
CA CYS A 145 12.76 -1.77 -16.87
C CYS A 145 11.96 -3.07 -16.74
N MET A 146 12.55 -4.07 -16.10
CA MET A 146 11.96 -5.39 -15.89
C MET A 146 10.96 -5.40 -14.73
N GLY A 147 11.14 -4.50 -13.76
CA GLY A 147 10.28 -4.44 -12.60
C GLY A 147 10.66 -3.32 -11.62
N LEU A 148 9.71 -3.04 -10.74
CA LEU A 148 9.83 -2.11 -9.62
C LEU A 148 9.32 -2.81 -8.36
N ALA A 149 10.09 -2.74 -7.29
CA ALA A 149 9.67 -3.17 -5.96
C ALA A 149 9.49 -1.94 -5.06
N ASP A 150 8.44 -1.93 -4.24
CA ASP A 150 8.16 -0.83 -3.31
C ASP A 150 9.19 -0.84 -2.16
N GLY A 151 9.84 0.32 -1.94
CA GLY A 151 10.90 0.50 -0.94
C GLY A 151 12.25 -0.08 -1.35
N ASP A 152 13.14 -0.20 -0.35
CA ASP A 152 14.46 -0.79 -0.51
C ASP A 152 14.41 -2.32 -0.37
N VAL A 153 14.79 -3.03 -1.42
CA VAL A 153 14.89 -4.49 -1.40
C VAL A 153 16.32 -4.91 -1.07
N ASN A 154 16.47 -5.72 -0.02
CA ASN A 154 17.74 -6.34 0.31
C ASN A 154 17.86 -7.71 -0.35
N ILE A 155 18.62 -7.79 -1.44
CA ILE A 155 18.81 -9.01 -2.21
C ILE A 155 19.96 -9.81 -1.60
N ALA A 156 19.62 -10.94 -0.95
CA ALA A 156 20.61 -11.80 -0.30
C ALA A 156 21.43 -12.65 -1.29
N MET A 157 20.86 -12.99 -2.44
CA MET A 157 21.53 -13.73 -3.51
C MET A 157 20.87 -13.39 -4.85
N TRP A 158 21.69 -13.14 -5.86
CA TRP A 158 21.26 -12.91 -7.24
C TRP A 158 22.08 -13.79 -8.16
N ASP A 159 21.40 -14.58 -8.99
CA ASP A 159 22.00 -15.43 -10.02
C ASP A 159 21.21 -15.24 -11.31
N ASP A 160 21.79 -14.53 -12.26
CA ASP A 160 21.22 -14.21 -13.57
C ASP A 160 21.54 -15.26 -14.64
N THR A 161 22.29 -16.32 -14.30
CA THR A 161 22.73 -17.35 -15.27
C THR A 161 21.61 -18.21 -15.85
N HIS A 162 20.38 -18.06 -15.36
CA HIS A 162 19.20 -18.84 -15.77
C HIS A 162 18.12 -18.01 -16.49
N LEU A 163 18.40 -16.74 -16.81
CA LEU A 163 17.52 -15.93 -17.64
C LEU A 163 17.84 -16.22 -19.11
N GLU A 164 16.97 -17.02 -19.75
CA GLU A 164 17.01 -17.38 -21.20
C GLU A 164 16.31 -16.35 -22.08
#